data_AF-A0A975L7B3-F1
#
_entry.id   AF-A0A975L7B3-F1
#
_cell.length_a   1.000
_cell.length_b   1.000
_cell.length_c   1.000
_cell.angle_alpha   90.00
_cell.angle_beta   90.00
_cell.angle_gamma   90.00
#
_symmetry.space_group_name_H-M   'P 1'
#
loop_
_entity.id
_entity.type
_entity.pdbx_description
1 polymer ?
#
loop_
_entity_poly.entity_id
_entity_poly.type
_entity_poly.pdbx_seq_one_letter_code
_entity_poly.pdbx_strand_id
1 'polypeptide(L)'
;MSQPPEYTPDPSQQPYGQQPPQQPQSGGYPGGQYYQQPPQQPGAYAPPVERNPGFFAALFDFSFREFITSRIIRIVYVLWLVLIAFGFLAGLVSSIALMGDEDFGVLGFFLLIGTFIGTAVWVLVSRITLELLIVVFRISEDLSALRKRGGL
;
A
#
# COMPACT_ATOMS: atom_id res chain seq x y z
N MET A 1 8.68 -64.23 14.52
CA MET A 1 9.62 -63.20 15.01
C MET A 1 9.66 -62.11 13.95
N SER A 2 8.84 -61.08 14.11
CA SER A 2 8.68 -59.98 13.15
C SER A 2 9.57 -58.82 13.60
N GLN A 3 10.49 -58.39 12.75
CA GLN A 3 11.37 -57.25 13.05
C GLN A 3 10.54 -55.94 13.07
N PRO A 4 10.79 -55.01 14.02
CA PRO A 4 10.13 -53.71 14.01
C PRO A 4 10.69 -52.80 12.89
N PRO A 5 9.90 -51.86 12.36
CA PRO A 5 10.31 -50.98 11.26
C PRO A 5 11.41 -49.99 11.69
N GLU A 6 12.40 -49.88 10.81
CA GLU A 6 13.55 -48.97 10.91
C GLU A 6 13.08 -47.53 10.68
N TYR A 7 13.14 -46.69 11.70
CA TYR A 7 12.81 -45.27 11.61
C TYR A 7 14.02 -44.50 11.05
N THR A 8 13.87 -43.91 9.86
CA THR A 8 14.81 -42.92 9.34
C THR A 8 14.59 -41.57 10.05
N PRO A 9 15.63 -40.97 10.66
CA PRO A 9 15.52 -39.66 11.30
C PRO A 9 15.30 -38.53 10.28
N ASP A 10 14.29 -37.69 10.51
CA ASP A 10 13.98 -36.48 9.74
C ASP A 10 15.05 -35.39 9.99
N PRO A 11 15.71 -34.85 8.94
CA PRO A 11 16.75 -33.83 9.06
C PRO A 11 16.24 -32.42 9.42
N SER A 12 14.93 -32.22 9.63
CA SER A 12 14.36 -30.91 9.99
C SER A 12 14.42 -30.56 11.49
N GLN A 13 14.94 -31.44 12.36
CA GLN A 13 15.06 -31.15 13.80
C GLN A 13 16.49 -30.75 14.17
N GLN A 14 16.81 -29.46 14.05
CA GLN A 14 18.01 -28.89 14.68
C GLN A 14 17.73 -28.63 16.18
N PRO A 15 18.54 -29.18 17.11
CA PRO A 15 18.41 -28.88 18.54
C PRO A 15 18.98 -27.49 18.83
N TYR A 16 18.20 -26.65 19.52
CA TYR A 16 18.67 -25.39 20.08
C TYR A 16 19.86 -25.64 21.03
N GLY A 17 21.06 -25.22 20.61
CA GLY A 17 22.30 -25.31 21.36
C GLY A 17 22.44 -24.22 22.42
N GLN A 18 22.44 -24.65 23.68
CA GLN A 18 23.21 -24.21 24.85
C GLN A 18 23.84 -22.79 24.86
N GLN A 19 23.40 -21.95 25.81
CA GLN A 19 24.08 -20.73 26.25
C GLN A 19 25.29 -21.06 27.17
N PRO A 20 26.46 -20.43 27.00
CA PRO A 20 27.60 -20.62 27.91
C PRO A 20 27.44 -19.84 29.24
N PRO A 21 28.06 -20.33 30.34
CA PRO A 21 27.83 -19.82 31.69
C PRO A 21 28.57 -18.49 31.98
N GLN A 22 27.88 -17.56 32.65
CA GLN A 22 28.46 -16.33 33.18
C GLN A 22 29.31 -16.63 34.43
N GLN A 23 30.60 -16.26 34.39
CA GLN A 23 31.46 -16.26 35.57
C GLN A 23 31.27 -14.97 36.39
N PRO A 24 31.26 -15.03 37.73
CA PRO A 24 31.18 -13.84 38.58
C PRO A 24 32.60 -13.36 38.91
N GLN A 25 32.91 -12.08 38.70
CA GLN A 25 34.11 -11.49 39.27
C GLN A 25 33.87 -10.10 39.86
N SER A 26 34.23 -10.03 41.14
CA SER A 26 34.09 -8.97 42.13
C SER A 26 35.25 -7.96 42.10
N GLY A 27 35.00 -6.72 42.55
CA GLY A 27 36.03 -5.81 43.05
C GLY A 27 35.94 -4.40 42.46
N GLY A 28 35.76 -3.40 43.32
CA GLY A 28 35.48 -2.01 42.97
C GLY A 28 36.68 -1.17 42.54
N TYR A 29 36.40 -0.01 41.92
CA TYR A 29 37.00 1.33 42.07
C TYR A 29 36.24 2.32 41.15
N PRO A 30 35.96 3.58 41.55
CA PRO A 30 35.21 4.53 40.73
C PRO A 30 36.16 5.45 39.92
N GLY A 31 36.04 5.46 38.59
CA GLY A 31 36.72 6.49 37.79
C GLY A 31 36.74 6.25 36.28
N GLY A 32 36.18 7.21 35.54
CA GLY A 32 36.46 7.44 34.12
C GLY A 32 35.51 6.76 33.13
N GLN A 33 34.49 7.49 32.66
CA GLN A 33 33.74 7.11 31.46
C GLN A 33 34.60 7.39 30.22
N TYR A 34 35.42 6.41 29.85
CA TYR A 34 35.96 6.32 28.51
C TYR A 34 34.96 5.52 27.68
N TYR A 35 34.37 6.16 26.67
CA TYR A 35 33.57 5.47 25.68
C TYR A 35 34.45 4.42 24.97
N GLN A 36 34.29 3.15 25.34
CA GLN A 36 34.85 2.03 24.59
C GLN A 36 34.04 1.87 23.30
N GLN A 37 34.67 2.22 22.17
CA GLN A 37 34.18 1.79 20.86
C GLN A 37 34.25 0.25 20.81
N PRO A 38 33.16 -0.44 20.44
CA PRO A 38 33.19 -1.88 20.28
C PRO A 38 34.17 -2.28 19.16
N PRO A 39 34.83 -3.45 19.26
CA PRO A 39 35.77 -3.92 18.25
C PRO A 39 35.08 -4.02 16.90
N GLN A 40 35.60 -3.31 15.90
CA GLN A 40 35.15 -3.43 14.51
C GLN A 40 35.48 -4.84 14.01
N GLN A 41 34.46 -5.70 13.99
CA GLN A 41 34.54 -7.01 13.33
C GLN A 41 34.66 -6.76 11.81
N PRO A 42 35.69 -7.31 11.14
CA PRO A 42 35.82 -7.20 9.70
C PRO A 42 34.68 -7.96 9.00
N GLY A 43 33.88 -7.24 8.21
CA GLY A 43 33.14 -7.82 7.09
C GLY A 43 31.87 -8.60 7.43
N ALA A 44 30.92 -8.00 8.14
CA ALA A 44 29.51 -8.35 7.95
C ALA A 44 28.95 -7.47 6.83
N TYR A 45 28.66 -8.08 5.67
CA TYR A 45 27.87 -7.43 4.62
C TYR A 45 26.53 -7.01 5.26
N ALA A 46 26.40 -5.73 5.60
CA ALA A 46 25.09 -5.18 5.93
C ALA A 46 24.27 -5.24 4.63
N PRO A 47 23.17 -6.00 4.55
CA PRO A 47 22.32 -5.94 3.39
C PRO A 47 21.93 -4.47 3.17
N PRO A 48 21.87 -4.00 1.92
CA PRO A 48 21.37 -2.67 1.63
C PRO A 48 20.05 -2.51 2.37
N VAL A 49 19.94 -1.49 3.23
CA VAL A 49 18.66 -1.13 3.83
C VAL A 49 17.82 -0.66 2.66
N GLU A 50 17.01 -1.56 2.09
CA GLU A 50 16.00 -1.21 1.10
C GLU A 50 15.06 -0.23 1.79
N ARG A 51 15.32 1.05 1.57
CA ARG A 51 14.48 2.13 2.06
C ARG A 51 13.24 2.12 1.20
N ASN A 52 12.31 1.23 1.54
CA ASN A 52 11.02 1.14 0.92
C ASN A 52 10.38 2.53 1.04
N PRO A 53 10.27 3.31 -0.05
CA PRO A 53 9.76 4.67 0.04
C PRO A 53 8.34 4.57 0.59
N GLY A 54 8.06 5.31 1.66
CA GLY A 54 6.74 5.29 2.28
C GLY A 54 5.66 5.57 1.22
N PHE A 55 4.51 4.93 1.36
CA PHE A 55 3.37 5.03 0.44
C PHE A 55 3.04 6.47 -0.01
N PHE A 56 3.17 7.44 0.91
CA PHE A 56 2.97 8.86 0.61
C PHE A 56 4.11 9.48 -0.22
N ALA A 57 5.36 9.08 0.01
CA ALA A 57 6.49 9.52 -0.80
C ALA A 57 6.36 9.03 -2.25
N ALA A 58 5.89 7.79 -2.45
CA ALA A 58 5.61 7.24 -3.78
C ALA A 58 4.40 7.91 -4.47
N LEU A 59 3.43 8.42 -3.70
CA LEU A 59 2.28 9.18 -4.26
C LEU A 59 2.67 10.57 -4.78
N PHE A 60 3.68 11.20 -4.18
CA PHE A 60 4.22 12.49 -4.62
C PHE A 60 5.50 12.35 -5.46
N ASP A 61 5.85 11.12 -5.87
CA ASP A 61 6.96 10.89 -6.80
C ASP A 61 6.50 11.16 -8.23
N PHE A 62 6.73 12.39 -8.71
CA PHE A 62 6.48 12.81 -10.08
C PHE A 62 7.47 12.22 -11.10
N SER A 63 8.37 11.29 -10.70
CA SER A 63 9.39 10.73 -11.58
C SER A 63 8.91 9.58 -12.47
N PHE A 64 7.73 8.99 -12.24
CA PHE A 64 7.12 7.90 -13.05
C PHE A 64 8.05 6.70 -13.32
N ARG A 65 9.07 6.45 -12.48
CA ARG A 65 10.11 5.45 -12.75
C ARG A 65 9.72 4.00 -12.42
N GLU A 66 8.62 3.77 -11.71
CA GLU A 66 8.18 2.44 -11.32
C GLU A 66 6.67 2.27 -11.60
N PHE A 67 6.27 1.11 -12.13
CA PHE A 67 4.89 0.74 -12.47
C PHE A 67 4.03 0.57 -11.20
N ILE A 68 3.86 1.63 -10.41
CA ILE A 68 3.05 1.68 -9.19
C ILE A 68 1.54 1.80 -9.53
N THR A 69 1.21 1.83 -10.83
CA THR A 69 -0.12 2.17 -11.32
C THR A 69 -1.22 1.27 -10.77
N SER A 70 -0.96 -0.03 -10.63
CA SER A 70 -1.88 -1.02 -10.03
C SER A 70 -2.30 -0.64 -8.59
N ARG A 71 -1.35 -0.11 -7.80
CA ARG A 71 -1.59 0.28 -6.39
C ARG A 71 -2.28 1.64 -6.27
N ILE A 72 -1.99 2.57 -7.18
CA ILE A 72 -2.53 3.94 -7.18
C ILE A 72 -4.02 3.98 -7.56
N ILE A 73 -4.49 3.08 -8.43
CA ILE A 73 -5.88 3.07 -8.92
C ILE A 73 -6.90 3.06 -7.78
N ARG A 74 -6.65 2.28 -6.71
CA ARG A 74 -7.57 2.22 -5.56
C ARG A 74 -7.71 3.58 -4.87
N ILE A 75 -6.62 4.33 -4.78
CA ILE A 75 -6.58 5.65 -4.14
C ILE A 75 -7.27 6.67 -5.04
N VAL A 76 -6.95 6.63 -6.34
CA VAL A 76 -7.61 7.48 -7.34
C VAL A 76 -9.11 7.25 -7.34
N TYR A 77 -9.58 6.01 -7.15
CA TYR A 77 -11.02 5.74 -7.00
C TYR A 77 -11.63 6.43 -5.79
N VAL A 78 -11.02 6.28 -4.61
CA VAL A 78 -11.53 6.92 -3.39
C VAL A 78 -11.54 8.44 -3.56
N LEU A 79 -10.49 9.02 -4.13
CA LEU A 79 -10.44 10.44 -4.45
C LEU A 79 -11.55 10.85 -5.42
N TRP A 80 -11.79 10.07 -6.48
CA TRP A 80 -12.89 10.33 -7.42
C TRP A 80 -14.26 10.29 -6.73
N LEU A 81 -14.53 9.28 -5.90
CA LEU A 81 -15.79 9.22 -5.14
C LEU A 81 -15.97 10.42 -4.20
N VAL A 82 -14.89 10.85 -3.54
CA VAL A 82 -14.90 12.03 -2.68
C VAL A 82 -15.23 13.29 -3.50
N LEU A 83 -14.64 13.45 -4.69
CA LEU A 83 -14.96 14.58 -5.58
C LEU A 83 -16.42 14.55 -6.05
N ILE A 84 -16.95 13.37 -6.39
CA ILE A 84 -18.38 13.23 -6.76
C ILE A 84 -19.27 13.60 -5.56
N ALA A 85 -18.92 13.18 -4.35
CA ALA A 85 -19.67 13.53 -3.15
C ALA A 85 -19.67 15.04 -2.88
N PHE A 86 -18.52 15.71 -3.04
CA PHE A 86 -18.46 17.17 -2.96
C PHE A 86 -19.26 17.85 -4.06
N GLY A 87 -19.18 17.35 -5.30
CA GLY A 87 -19.98 17.84 -6.42
C GLY A 87 -21.48 17.70 -6.18
N PHE A 88 -21.92 16.58 -5.60
CA PHE A 88 -23.31 16.37 -5.19
C PHE A 88 -23.73 17.38 -4.12
N LEU A 89 -22.91 17.59 -3.09
CA LEU A 89 -23.19 18.56 -2.03
C LEU A 89 -23.30 19.99 -2.58
N ALA A 90 -22.37 20.37 -3.46
CA ALA A 90 -22.38 21.67 -4.13
C ALA A 90 -23.61 21.84 -5.02
N GLY A 91 -23.98 20.81 -5.79
CA GLY A 91 -25.18 20.80 -6.62
C GLY A 91 -26.45 20.90 -5.79
N LEU A 92 -26.51 20.22 -4.65
CA LEU A 92 -27.65 20.26 -3.73
C LEU A 92 -27.85 21.68 -3.19
N VAL A 93 -26.79 22.29 -2.65
CA VAL A 93 -26.85 23.68 -2.15
C VAL A 93 -27.23 24.65 -3.26
N SER A 94 -26.64 24.51 -4.46
CA SER A 94 -26.94 25.37 -5.61
C SER A 94 -28.39 25.24 -6.07
N SER A 95 -28.94 24.02 -6.07
CA SER A 95 -30.34 23.77 -6.46
C SER A 95 -31.33 24.42 -5.52
N ILE A 96 -31.07 24.33 -4.21
CA ILE A 96 -31.92 24.93 -3.17
C ILE A 96 -31.81 26.45 -3.22
N ALA A 97 -30.60 26.99 -3.42
CA ALA A 97 -30.41 28.43 -3.55
C ALA A 97 -31.20 28.99 -4.75
N LEU A 98 -31.09 28.36 -5.92
CA LEU A 98 -31.81 28.78 -7.13
C LEU A 98 -33.34 28.63 -7.01
N MET A 99 -33.83 27.69 -6.20
CA MET A 99 -35.26 27.57 -5.92
C MET A 99 -35.83 28.79 -5.19
N GLY A 100 -35.00 29.50 -4.42
CA GLY A 100 -35.40 30.70 -3.68
C GLY A 100 -35.44 31.98 -4.53
N ASP A 101 -34.91 31.95 -5.75
CA ASP A 101 -34.94 33.08 -6.68
C ASP A 101 -36.27 33.17 -7.43
N GLU A 102 -36.84 34.38 -7.52
CA GLU A 102 -38.16 34.61 -8.17
C GLU A 102 -38.14 34.30 -9.67
N ASP A 103 -37.02 34.58 -10.36
CA ASP A 103 -36.88 34.35 -11.80
C ASP A 103 -36.42 32.92 -12.14
N PHE A 104 -35.73 32.24 -11.21
CA PHE A 104 -35.06 30.96 -11.48
C PHE A 104 -35.56 29.78 -10.65
N GLY A 105 -36.62 29.95 -9.85
CA GLY A 105 -37.15 28.91 -8.97
C GLY A 105 -37.42 27.57 -9.66
N VAL A 106 -38.02 27.62 -10.86
CA VAL A 106 -38.32 26.43 -11.69
C VAL A 106 -37.03 25.74 -12.16
N LEU A 107 -35.99 26.51 -12.51
CA LEU A 107 -34.70 25.97 -12.91
C LEU A 107 -34.02 25.25 -11.73
N GLY A 108 -34.14 25.79 -10.51
CA GLY A 108 -33.66 25.14 -9.29
C GLY A 108 -34.25 23.75 -9.08
N PHE A 109 -35.55 23.56 -9.38
CA PHE A 109 -36.20 22.24 -9.33
C PHE A 109 -35.62 21.23 -10.32
N PHE A 110 -35.45 21.63 -11.57
CA PHE A 110 -34.82 20.74 -12.56
C PHE A 110 -33.35 20.47 -12.22
N LEU A 111 -32.63 21.45 -11.66
CA LEU A 111 -31.25 21.28 -11.23
C LEU A 111 -31.12 20.31 -10.04
N LEU A 112 -32.08 20.30 -9.11
CA LEU A 112 -32.13 19.32 -8.02
C LEU A 112 -32.23 17.90 -8.57
N ILE A 113 -33.21 17.65 -9.45
CA ILE A 113 -33.38 16.34 -10.10
C ILE A 113 -32.13 15.98 -10.91
N GLY A 114 -31.60 16.93 -11.68
CA GLY A 114 -30.38 16.77 -12.45
C GLY A 114 -29.16 16.47 -11.57
N THR A 115 -29.08 16.99 -10.36
CA THR A 115 -27.99 16.72 -9.41
C THR A 115 -28.04 15.26 -8.95
N PHE A 116 -29.22 14.73 -8.60
CA PHE A 116 -29.37 13.32 -8.20
C PHE A 116 -29.05 12.37 -9.36
N ILE A 117 -29.68 12.57 -10.51
CA ILE A 117 -29.49 11.73 -11.69
C ILE A 117 -28.05 11.83 -12.18
N GLY A 118 -27.53 13.05 -12.30
CA GLY A 118 -26.17 13.33 -12.74
C GLY A 118 -25.14 12.69 -11.82
N THR A 119 -25.31 12.78 -10.50
CA THR A 119 -24.41 12.12 -9.54
C THR A 119 -24.44 10.61 -9.69
N ALA A 120 -25.63 10.00 -9.83
CA ALA A 120 -25.75 8.55 -10.04
C ALA A 120 -25.05 8.11 -11.33
N VAL A 121 -25.23 8.86 -12.43
CA VAL A 121 -24.54 8.62 -13.70
C VAL A 121 -23.03 8.77 -13.54
N TRP A 122 -22.54 9.81 -12.86
CA TRP A 122 -21.11 10.01 -12.60
C TRP A 122 -20.49 8.86 -11.79
N VAL A 123 -21.19 8.35 -10.78
CA VAL A 123 -20.75 7.16 -10.04
C VAL A 123 -20.67 5.93 -10.97
N LEU A 124 -21.68 5.70 -11.81
CA LEU A 124 -21.69 4.59 -12.75
C LEU A 124 -20.56 4.68 -13.79
N VAL A 125 -20.37 5.86 -14.38
CA VAL A 125 -19.27 6.12 -15.32
C VAL A 125 -17.93 5.90 -14.64
N SER A 126 -17.74 6.39 -13.40
CA SER A 126 -16.51 6.15 -12.65
C SER A 126 -16.22 4.67 -12.44
N ARG A 127 -17.25 3.84 -12.20
CA ARG A 127 -17.12 2.38 -12.09
C ARG A 127 -16.62 1.76 -13.38
N ILE A 128 -17.25 2.10 -14.49
CA ILE A 128 -16.88 1.59 -15.82
C ILE A 128 -15.45 1.99 -16.16
N THR A 129 -15.09 3.26 -15.98
CA THR A 129 -13.73 3.76 -16.24
C THR A 129 -12.70 3.01 -15.41
N LEU A 130 -12.96 2.78 -14.12
CA LEU A 130 -12.03 2.07 -13.25
C LEU A 130 -11.89 0.60 -13.60
N GLU A 131 -13.00 -0.05 -13.99
CA GLU A 131 -12.96 -1.43 -14.45
C GLU A 131 -12.09 -1.54 -15.71
N LEU A 132 -12.25 -0.63 -16.67
CA LEU A 132 -11.38 -0.58 -17.84
C LEU A 132 -9.91 -0.33 -17.47
N LEU A 133 -9.63 0.62 -16.56
CA LEU A 133 -8.27 0.89 -16.12
C LEU A 133 -7.63 -0.35 -15.48
N ILE A 134 -8.32 -0.99 -14.52
CA ILE A 134 -7.83 -2.21 -13.85
C ILE A 134 -7.56 -3.32 -14.87
N VAL A 135 -8.45 -3.52 -15.84
CA VAL A 135 -8.27 -4.53 -16.90
C VAL A 135 -7.03 -4.26 -17.74
N VAL A 136 -6.81 -3.01 -18.17
CA VAL A 136 -5.61 -2.62 -18.94
C VAL A 136 -4.33 -2.88 -18.14
N PHE A 137 -4.31 -2.52 -16.85
CA PHE A 137 -3.14 -2.79 -16.01
C PHE A 137 -2.91 -4.27 -15.76
N ARG A 138 -3.98 -5.04 -15.53
CA ARG A 138 -3.88 -6.50 -15.38
C ARG A 138 -3.27 -7.15 -16.62
N ILE A 139 -3.66 -6.72 -17.81
CA ILE A 139 -3.07 -7.20 -19.07
C ILE A 139 -1.57 -6.84 -19.13
N SER A 140 -1.19 -5.63 -18.72
CA SER A 140 0.23 -5.23 -18.69
C SER A 140 1.08 -6.07 -17.72
N GLU A 141 0.51 -6.46 -16.58
CA GLU A 141 1.14 -7.36 -15.61
C GLU A 141 1.27 -8.78 -16.18
N ASP A 142 0.21 -9.30 -16.81
CA ASP A 142 0.20 -10.63 -17.44
C ASP A 142 1.22 -10.71 -18.60
N LEU A 143 1.33 -9.67 -19.43
CA LEU A 143 2.34 -9.57 -20.49
C LEU A 143 3.77 -9.51 -19.92
N SER A 144 3.97 -8.82 -18.80
CA SER A 144 5.26 -8.75 -18.11
C SER A 144 5.65 -10.11 -17.53
N ALA A 145 4.70 -10.85 -16.97
CA ALA A 145 4.90 -12.21 -16.47
C ALA A 145 5.22 -13.21 -17.60
N LEU A 146 4.55 -13.09 -18.75
CA LEU A 146 4.84 -13.89 -19.94
C LEU A 146 6.23 -13.58 -20.50
N ARG A 147 6.68 -12.32 -20.50
CA ARG A 147 8.06 -11.97 -20.88
C ARG A 147 9.10 -12.62 -19.95
N LYS A 148 8.86 -12.64 -18.63
CA LYS A 148 9.74 -13.31 -17.67
C LYS A 148 9.79 -14.84 -17.84
N ARG A 149 8.73 -15.48 -18.34
CA ARG A 149 8.64 -16.94 -18.57
C ARG A 149 9.05 -17.37 -19.98
N GLY A 150 8.89 -16.51 -20.98
CA GLY A 150 9.11 -16.79 -22.41
C GLY A 150 10.57 -16.78 -22.86
N GLY A 151 11.51 -16.43 -21.96
CA GLY A 151 12.94 -16.63 -22.14
C GLY A 151 13.74 -15.34 -22.33
N LEU A 152 15.06 -15.48 -22.09
CA LEU A 152 16.12 -14.54 -22.47
C LEU A 152 16.19 -13.22 -21.67
#